data_AF-A0A545V4T5-F1
#
_entry.id   AF-A0A545V4T5-F1
#
_cell.length_a   1.000
_cell.length_b   1.000
_cell.length_c   1.000
_cell.angle_alpha   90.00
_cell.angle_beta   90.00
_cell.angle_gamma   90.00
#
_symmetry.space_group_name_H-M   'P 1'
#
loop_
_entity.id
_entity.type
_entity.pdbx_description
1 polymer ?
#
loop_
_entity_poly.entity_id
_entity_poly.type
_entity_poly.pdbx_seq_one_letter_code
_entity_poly.pdbx_strand_id
1 'polypeptide(L)'
;MASYKFWKAQPVTQFNSAFEASDGPIREINPEDIPPEPEKLLPGYEWATLDLDIESHLDEVFHFLEEHYVEDSDNEFRFRYSKNFLK
;
A
#
# COMPACT_ATOMS: atom_id res chain seq x y z
N MET A 1 -22.43 -0.05 -10.03
CA MET A 1 -21.47 -0.54 -9.02
C MET A 1 -20.13 -0.73 -9.69
N ALA A 2 -19.08 -0.09 -9.19
CA ALA A 2 -17.73 -0.33 -9.71
C ALA A 2 -17.40 -1.83 -9.58
N SER A 3 -16.92 -2.46 -10.65
CA SER A 3 -16.41 -3.82 -10.55
C SER A 3 -15.02 -3.76 -9.93
N TYR A 4 -14.93 -3.95 -8.62
CA TYR A 4 -13.66 -4.00 -7.88
C TYR A 4 -12.82 -5.24 -8.23
N LYS A 5 -12.28 -5.31 -9.46
CA LYS A 5 -11.59 -6.51 -10.00
C LYS A 5 -10.42 -6.96 -9.11
N PHE A 6 -9.62 -6.02 -8.62
CA PHE A 6 -8.51 -6.28 -7.71
C PHE A 6 -9.00 -6.79 -6.34
N TRP A 7 -9.86 -6.02 -5.67
CA TRP A 7 -10.34 -6.35 -4.31
C TRP A 7 -11.14 -7.64 -4.23
N LYS A 8 -11.80 -8.05 -5.31
CA LYS A 8 -12.50 -9.35 -5.39
C LYS A 8 -11.56 -10.56 -5.25
N ALA A 9 -10.27 -10.41 -5.54
CA ALA A 9 -9.28 -11.48 -5.39
C ALA A 9 -8.57 -11.44 -4.03
N GLN A 10 -8.80 -10.40 -3.22
CA GLN A 10 -8.17 -10.22 -1.93
C GLN A 10 -8.99 -10.90 -0.82
N PRO A 11 -8.35 -11.39 0.26
CA PRO A 11 -9.04 -11.97 1.41
C PRO A 11 -9.66 -10.88 2.28
N VAL A 12 -10.66 -10.17 1.74
CA VAL A 12 -11.41 -9.11 2.42
C VAL A 12 -12.91 -9.42 2.37
N THR A 13 -13.64 -8.92 3.37
CA THR A 13 -15.10 -9.07 3.43
C THR A 13 -15.76 -8.40 2.24
N GLN A 14 -16.85 -8.99 1.76
CA GLN A 14 -17.58 -8.49 0.59
C GLN A 14 -18.87 -7.80 1.07
N PHE A 15 -19.28 -6.74 0.36
CA PHE A 15 -20.44 -5.94 0.77
C PHE A 15 -21.74 -6.74 0.99
N ASN A 16 -21.91 -7.85 0.28
CA ASN A 16 -23.13 -8.67 0.31
C ASN A 16 -22.91 -10.04 0.98
N SER A 17 -21.77 -10.31 1.62
CA SER A 17 -21.63 -11.52 2.44
C SER A 17 -22.45 -11.34 3.70
N ALA A 18 -23.43 -12.22 3.93
CA ALA A 18 -24.15 -12.26 5.20
C ALA A 18 -23.12 -12.31 6.34
N PHE A 19 -23.28 -11.43 7.33
CA PHE A 19 -22.36 -11.21 8.43
C PHE A 19 -22.44 -12.37 9.44
N GLU A 20 -22.23 -13.60 8.97
CA GLU A 20 -22.22 -14.83 9.76
C GLU A 20 -20.79 -15.33 10.00
N ALA A 21 -19.78 -14.50 9.70
CA ALA A 21 -18.40 -14.83 9.98
C ALA A 21 -18.10 -14.55 11.45
N SER A 22 -17.82 -15.61 12.22
CA SER A 22 -17.13 -15.50 13.50
C SER A 22 -15.79 -14.76 13.29
N ASP A 23 -15.39 -13.94 14.26
CA ASP A 23 -14.08 -13.27 14.23
C ASP A 23 -12.95 -14.26 13.93
N GLY A 24 -12.08 -13.92 12.97
CA GLY A 24 -10.96 -14.78 12.60
C GLY A 24 -10.37 -14.48 11.22
N PRO A 25 -9.36 -15.25 10.80
CA PRO A 25 -8.74 -15.13 9.48
C PRO A 25 -9.73 -15.38 8.35
N ILE A 26 -9.71 -14.54 7.31
CA ILE A 26 -10.51 -14.76 6.09
C ILE A 26 -9.88 -15.87 5.22
N ARG A 27 -8.56 -16.03 5.28
CA ARG A 27 -7.79 -17.09 4.62
C ARG A 27 -6.54 -17.41 5.44
N GLU A 28 -6.28 -18.68 5.69
CA GLU A 28 -5.00 -19.14 6.24
C GLU A 28 -3.95 -19.22 5.14
N ILE A 29 -2.73 -18.75 5.40
CA ILE A 29 -1.62 -18.74 4.45
C ILE A 29 -0.41 -19.41 5.11
N ASN A 30 0.11 -20.46 4.48
CA ASN A 30 1.39 -21.06 4.89
C ASN A 30 2.53 -20.22 4.29
N PRO A 31 3.51 -19.74 5.09
CA PRO A 31 4.67 -19.01 4.58
C PRO A 31 5.45 -19.75 3.48
N GLU A 32 5.46 -21.09 3.50
CA GLU A 32 6.14 -21.91 2.49
C GLU A 32 5.47 -21.82 1.10
N ASP A 33 4.20 -21.42 1.04
CA ASP A 33 3.46 -21.24 -0.22
C ASP A 33 3.68 -19.84 -0.84
N ILE A 34 4.42 -18.96 -0.17
CA ILE A 34 4.68 -17.59 -0.64
C ILE A 34 5.94 -17.58 -1.52
N PRO A 35 5.86 -17.10 -2.77
CA PRO A 35 7.03 -16.95 -3.62
C PRO A 35 8.09 -16.05 -2.97
N PRO A 36 9.38 -16.46 -2.95
CA PRO A 36 10.45 -15.63 -2.40
C PRO A 36 10.87 -14.49 -3.34
N GLU A 37 10.53 -14.58 -4.62
CA GLU A 37 10.85 -13.57 -5.62
C GLU A 37 9.80 -12.44 -5.62
N PRO A 38 10.21 -11.18 -5.79
CA PRO A 38 9.28 -10.08 -5.84
C PRO A 38 8.45 -10.10 -7.13
N GLU A 39 7.25 -9.54 -7.07
CA GLU A 39 6.36 -9.42 -8.21
C GLU A 39 7.01 -8.63 -9.37
N LYS A 40 6.67 -8.99 -10.60
CA LYS A 40 7.25 -8.34 -11.78
C LYS A 40 6.73 -6.91 -11.92
N LEU A 41 7.65 -5.97 -12.07
CA LEU A 41 7.36 -4.59 -12.43
C LEU A 41 7.39 -4.39 -13.96
N LEU A 42 6.90 -3.23 -14.40
CA LEU A 42 7.00 -2.82 -15.79
C LEU A 42 8.48 -2.61 -16.19
N PRO A 43 8.85 -2.83 -17.46
CA PRO A 43 10.21 -2.54 -17.94
C PRO A 43 10.62 -1.09 -17.63
N GLY A 44 11.84 -0.92 -17.12
CA GLY A 44 12.38 0.39 -16.73
C GLY A 44 12.18 0.75 -15.25
N TYR A 45 11.52 -0.12 -14.47
CA TYR A 45 11.39 0.01 -13.03
C TYR A 45 12.01 -1.18 -12.30
N GLU A 46 12.47 -0.93 -11.08
CA GLU A 46 12.99 -1.94 -10.18
C GLU A 46 12.46 -1.71 -8.76
N TRP A 47 12.47 -2.78 -7.96
CA TRP A 47 12.15 -2.67 -6.54
C TRP A 47 13.32 -2.02 -5.80
N ALA A 48 13.02 -1.10 -4.89
CA ALA A 48 13.99 -0.47 -4.01
C ALA A 48 13.59 -0.64 -2.55
N THR A 49 14.57 -0.82 -1.67
CA THR A 49 14.38 -0.78 -0.22
C THR A 49 14.99 0.52 0.29
N LEU A 50 14.15 1.36 0.90
CA LEU A 50 14.55 2.68 1.39
C LEU A 50 14.79 2.62 2.90
N ASP A 51 16.02 2.94 3.29
CA ASP A 51 16.42 3.06 4.70
C ASP A 51 16.25 4.52 5.16
N LEU A 52 15.28 4.78 6.05
CA LEU A 52 14.91 6.13 6.49
C LEU A 52 15.91 6.75 7.48
N ASP A 53 16.89 5.97 7.99
CA ASP A 53 18.01 6.52 8.74
C ASP A 53 19.05 7.18 7.81
N ILE A 54 19.04 6.85 6.52
CA ILE A 54 19.86 7.49 5.49
C ILE A 54 19.11 8.74 4.96
N GLU A 55 19.72 9.91 5.15
CA GLU A 55 19.08 11.19 4.81
C GLU A 55 18.64 11.27 3.33
N SER A 56 19.42 10.75 2.39
CA SER A 56 19.03 10.78 0.97
C SER A 56 17.76 9.98 0.67
N HIS A 57 17.58 8.80 1.28
CA HIS A 57 16.38 8.00 1.08
C HIS A 57 15.16 8.63 1.77
N LEU A 58 15.35 9.20 2.96
CA LEU A 58 14.30 9.95 3.64
C LEU A 58 13.83 11.14 2.80
N ASP A 59 14.76 11.82 2.14
CA ASP A 59 14.47 12.98 1.29
C ASP A 59 13.68 12.56 0.06
N GLU A 60 14.03 11.43 -0.56
CA GLU A 60 13.27 10.86 -1.67
C GLU A 60 11.81 10.53 -1.27
N VAL A 61 11.60 9.87 -0.13
CA VAL A 61 10.24 9.55 0.37
C VAL A 61 9.48 10.82 0.74
N PHE A 62 10.13 11.76 1.43
CA PHE A 62 9.53 13.03 1.83
C PHE A 62 9.03 13.81 0.62
N HIS A 63 9.87 14.00 -0.40
CA HIS A 63 9.50 14.73 -1.62
C HIS A 63 8.42 13.99 -2.41
N PHE A 64 8.53 12.67 -2.55
CA PHE A 64 7.51 11.88 -3.23
C PHE A 64 6.12 12.05 -2.57
N LEU A 65 6.04 12.02 -1.24
CA LEU A 65 4.78 12.20 -0.52
C LEU A 65 4.29 13.66 -0.58
N GLU A 66 5.19 14.63 -0.40
CA GLU A 66 4.87 16.05 -0.52
C GLU A 66 4.31 16.42 -1.90
N GLU A 67 4.74 15.72 -2.97
CA GLU A 67 4.34 16.01 -4.34
C GLU A 67 3.17 15.17 -4.86
N HIS A 68 2.91 13.99 -4.29
CA HIS A 68 1.98 13.01 -4.88
C HIS A 68 1.02 12.33 -3.90
N TYR A 69 1.07 12.65 -2.61
CA TYR A 69 0.18 12.04 -1.63
C TYR A 69 -1.20 12.72 -1.54
N VAL A 70 -2.04 12.22 -0.62
CA VAL A 70 -3.45 12.56 -0.45
C VAL A 70 -3.71 14.07 -0.51
N GLU A 71 -4.52 14.43 -1.50
CA GLU A 71 -5.14 15.73 -1.66
C GLU A 71 -6.56 15.73 -1.10
N ASP A 72 -7.03 16.89 -0.69
CA ASP A 72 -8.45 17.08 -0.43
C ASP A 72 -9.28 16.97 -1.72
N SER A 73 -10.60 16.91 -1.59
CA SER A 73 -11.49 16.75 -2.75
C SER A 73 -11.40 17.87 -3.77
N ASP A 74 -10.98 19.07 -3.35
CA ASP A 74 -10.87 20.26 -4.20
C ASP A 74 -9.44 20.47 -4.73
N ASN A 75 -8.48 19.63 -4.33
CA ASN A 75 -7.05 19.69 -4.72
C ASN A 75 -6.36 21.00 -4.31
N GLU A 76 -6.80 21.62 -3.22
CA GLU A 76 -6.23 22.87 -2.68
C GLU A 76 -5.15 22.61 -1.63
N PHE A 77 -5.25 21.48 -0.92
CA PHE A 77 -4.37 21.10 0.16
C PHE A 77 -3.87 19.67 0.01
N ARG A 78 -2.59 19.49 0.32
CA ARG A 78 -1.96 18.17 0.42
C ARG A 78 -1.31 18.00 1.79
N PHE A 79 -1.33 16.78 2.30
CA PHE A 79 -0.54 16.44 3.48
C PHE A 79 0.96 16.61 3.20
N ARG A 80 1.63 17.32 4.09
CA ARG A 80 3.08 17.50 4.10
C ARG A 80 3.66 16.90 5.37
N TYR A 81 3.86 15.59 5.37
CA TYR A 81 4.49 14.91 6.51
C TYR A 81 5.90 15.44 6.72
N SER A 82 6.25 15.80 7.95
CA SER A 82 7.62 16.22 8.25
C SER A 82 8.56 15.01 8.20
N LYS A 83 9.84 15.23 7.87
CA LYS A 83 10.87 14.18 7.91
C LYS A 83 10.93 13.47 9.27
N ASN A 84 10.75 14.21 10.37
CA ASN A 84 10.73 13.66 11.73
C ASN A 84 9.51 12.79 12.02
N PHE A 85 8.42 12.93 11.27
CA PHE A 85 7.25 12.06 11.38
C PHE A 85 7.43 10.75 10.59
N LEU A 86 8.22 10.80 9.51
CA LEU A 86 8.51 9.62 8.67
C LEU A 86 9.57 8.71 9.30
N LYS A 87 10.40 9.23 10.20
CA LYS A 87 11.33 8.48 11.07
C LYS A 87 10.60 7.95 12.30
#